data_AF-A0A2P6QE06-F1
#
_entry.id   AF-A0A2P6QE06-F1
#
_cell.length_a   1.000
_cell.length_b   1.000
_cell.length_c   1.000
_cell.angle_alpha   90.00
_cell.angle_beta   90.00
_cell.angle_gamma   90.00
#
_symmetry.space_group_name_H-M   'P 1'
#
loop_
_entity.id
_entity.type
_entity.pdbx_description
1 polymer ?
#
loop_
_entity_poly.entity_id
_entity_poly.type
_entity_poly.pdbx_seq_one_letter_code
_entity_poly.pdbx_strand_id
1 'polypeptide(L)'
;MTLRAAVELNVFSGRGVHLTSEEIKNPSAAIANLERILKLLSVNSLLSASLRPSANDNTVQEVAYGLTKKALCLIPNEDGRLYVLKHMMLEPECSPFDKAHGQSLYEYMSEKPEMIQLFDKNVLEVYRGFNELKELMDVGGGDGSSIARIVSMHLHIHGINFNVPSVIA
;
A
#
# COMPACT_ATOMS: atom_id res chain seq x y z
N MET A 1 -8.75 -5.39 -15.72
CA MET A 1 -8.32 -6.32 -16.78
C MET A 1 -6.91 -5.99 -17.28
N THR A 2 -6.66 -4.81 -17.84
CA THR A 2 -5.33 -4.42 -18.38
C THR A 2 -4.19 -4.38 -17.36
N LEU A 3 -4.45 -3.83 -16.17
CA LEU A 3 -3.44 -3.78 -15.09
C LEU A 3 -2.98 -5.19 -14.67
N ARG A 4 -3.93 -6.13 -14.56
CA ARG A 4 -3.65 -7.54 -14.25
C ARG A 4 -2.76 -8.18 -15.31
N ALA A 5 -3.09 -7.99 -16.59
CA ALA A 5 -2.27 -8.49 -17.68
C ALA A 5 -0.85 -7.90 -17.65
N ALA A 6 -0.70 -6.61 -17.33
CA ALA A 6 0.62 -5.98 -17.21
C ALA A 6 1.46 -6.55 -16.06
N VAL A 7 0.82 -6.93 -14.95
CA VAL A 7 1.46 -7.65 -13.84
C VAL A 7 1.92 -9.04 -14.27
N GLU A 8 1.04 -9.81 -14.93
CA GLU A 8 1.36 -11.16 -15.42
C GLU A 8 2.46 -11.15 -16.50
N LEU A 9 2.59 -10.04 -17.24
CA LEU A 9 3.62 -9.81 -18.24
C LEU A 9 4.90 -9.19 -17.68
N ASN A 10 5.02 -9.01 -16.35
CA ASN A 10 6.20 -8.44 -15.69
C ASN A 10 6.61 -7.04 -16.20
N VAL A 11 5.63 -6.22 -16.60
CA VAL A 11 5.88 -4.84 -17.08
C VAL A 11 6.52 -3.96 -16.00
N PHE A 12 6.28 -4.25 -14.71
CA PHE A 12 6.70 -3.42 -13.58
C PHE A 12 8.06 -3.81 -12.96
N SER A 13 8.83 -4.69 -13.59
CA SER A 13 10.05 -5.26 -13.00
C SER A 13 11.31 -4.37 -13.14
N GLY A 14 11.26 -3.29 -13.93
CA GLY A 14 12.40 -2.40 -14.18
C GLY A 14 12.36 -1.10 -13.37
N ARG A 15 13.22 -0.97 -12.34
CA ARG A 15 13.36 0.29 -11.59
C ARG A 15 14.14 1.34 -12.41
N GLY A 16 13.47 2.43 -12.77
CA GLY A 16 14.12 3.65 -13.29
C GLY A 16 14.67 3.56 -14.72
N VAL A 17 14.41 2.48 -15.44
CA VAL A 17 14.80 2.32 -16.86
C VAL A 17 13.55 2.43 -17.72
N HIS A 18 13.60 3.22 -18.79
CA HIS A 18 12.57 3.14 -19.84
C HIS A 18 12.92 1.99 -20.76
N LEU A 19 11.95 1.11 -21.03
CA LEU A 19 12.13 -0.07 -21.89
C LEU A 19 11.13 -0.02 -23.05
N THR A 20 11.56 -0.41 -24.24
CA THR A 20 10.67 -0.58 -25.40
C THR A 20 9.83 -1.84 -25.25
N SER A 21 8.77 -1.98 -26.05
CA SER A 21 7.95 -3.20 -26.05
C SER A 21 8.75 -4.47 -26.40
N GLU A 22 9.83 -4.33 -27.18
CA GLU A 22 10.73 -5.43 -27.54
C GLU A 22 11.65 -5.83 -26.38
N GLU A 23 12.12 -4.85 -25.61
CA GLU A 23 12.95 -5.08 -24.43
C GLU A 23 12.17 -5.72 -23.27
N ILE A 24 10.86 -5.45 -23.18
CA ILE A 24 9.99 -6.04 -22.14
C ILE A 24 9.65 -7.51 -22.44
N LYS A 25 9.65 -7.96 -23.71
CA LYS A 25 9.28 -9.34 -24.08
C LYS A 25 9.85 -9.80 -25.43
N ASN A 26 10.27 -11.06 -25.53
CA ASN A 26 10.80 -11.68 -26.77
C ASN A 26 10.10 -13.05 -27.08
N PRO A 27 9.57 -13.37 -28.30
CA PRO A 27 9.24 -12.55 -29.48
C PRO A 27 7.78 -12.60 -30.06
N SER A 28 7.51 -11.53 -30.81
CA SER A 28 6.73 -11.25 -32.05
C SER A 28 5.19 -11.26 -32.15
N ALA A 29 4.42 -12.24 -31.68
CA ALA A 29 2.96 -12.23 -31.97
C ALA A 29 2.14 -11.26 -31.09
N ALA A 30 2.67 -10.88 -29.91
CA ALA A 30 1.94 -10.11 -28.90
C ALA A 30 2.42 -8.66 -28.75
N ILE A 31 3.42 -8.21 -29.52
CA ILE A 31 4.04 -6.89 -29.37
C ILE A 31 3.00 -5.77 -29.56
N ALA A 32 2.14 -5.88 -30.58
CA ALA A 32 1.08 -4.90 -30.81
C ALA A 32 0.07 -4.80 -29.65
N ASN A 33 -0.24 -5.93 -29.00
CA ASN A 33 -1.13 -5.96 -27.84
C ASN A 33 -0.43 -5.40 -26.59
N LEU A 34 0.85 -5.72 -26.40
CA LEU A 34 1.66 -5.15 -25.34
C LEU A 34 1.77 -3.63 -25.48
N GLU A 35 2.03 -3.12 -26.68
CA GLU A 35 2.02 -1.68 -26.99
C GLU A 35 0.71 -1.00 -26.57
N ARG A 36 -0.44 -1.62 -26.87
CA ARG A 36 -1.76 -1.09 -26.44
C ARG A 36 -1.90 -1.05 -24.92
N ILE A 37 -1.37 -2.05 -24.21
CA ILE A 37 -1.33 -2.10 -22.75
C ILE A 37 -0.45 -0.98 -22.20
N LEU A 38 0.78 -0.84 -22.72
CA LEU A 38 1.75 0.17 -22.27
C LEU A 38 1.23 1.59 -22.50
N LYS A 39 0.61 1.86 -23.66
CA LYS A 39 -0.06 3.15 -23.96
C LYS A 39 -1.18 3.45 -22.97
N LEU A 40 -2.04 2.48 -22.67
CA LEU A 40 -3.12 2.68 -21.70
C LEU A 40 -2.58 2.99 -20.30
N LEU A 41 -1.54 2.27 -19.86
CA LEU A 41 -0.89 2.52 -18.56
C LEU A 41 -0.22 3.91 -18.53
N SER A 42 0.31 4.37 -19.66
CA SER A 42 0.90 5.70 -19.78
C SER A 42 -0.14 6.82 -19.68
N VAL A 43 -1.29 6.69 -20.35
CA VAL A 43 -2.41 7.63 -20.21
C VAL A 43 -2.89 7.73 -18.76
N ASN A 44 -2.79 6.64 -17.99
CA ASN A 44 -3.14 6.61 -16.57
C ASN A 44 -1.99 7.04 -15.62
N SER A 45 -0.90 7.61 -16.16
CA SER A 45 0.28 8.05 -15.39
C SER A 45 0.98 6.96 -14.57
N LEU A 46 0.76 5.68 -14.90
CA LEU A 46 1.51 4.57 -14.29
C LEU A 46 2.86 4.39 -15.01
N LEU A 47 2.91 4.65 -16.30
CA LEU A 47 4.14 4.68 -17.10
C LEU A 47 4.40 6.09 -17.67
N SER A 48 5.65 6.52 -17.68
CA SER A 48 6.13 7.61 -18.53
C SER A 48 6.55 7.06 -19.89
N ALA A 49 6.27 7.80 -20.96
CA ALA A 49 6.71 7.46 -22.31
C ALA A 49 7.81 8.44 -22.74
N SER A 50 8.84 7.93 -23.40
CA SER A 50 9.95 8.70 -23.97
C SER A 50 10.32 8.14 -25.34
N LEU A 51 10.71 9.01 -26.27
CA LEU A 51 11.19 8.58 -27.57
C LEU A 51 12.69 8.29 -27.52
N ARG A 52 13.12 7.19 -28.14
CA ARG A 52 14.52 6.78 -28.28
C ARG A 52 14.80 6.34 -29.71
N PRO A 53 16.04 6.51 -30.22
CA PRO A 53 16.44 5.91 -31.49
C PRO A 53 16.32 4.39 -31.44
N SER A 54 15.79 3.78 -32.50
CA SER A 54 15.77 2.32 -32.65
C SER A 54 17.19 1.77 -32.71
N ALA A 55 17.42 0.60 -32.10
CA ALA A 55 18.72 -0.07 -32.16
C ALA A 55 19.09 -0.51 -33.59
N ASN A 56 18.10 -0.69 -34.47
CA ASN A 56 18.29 -1.19 -35.83
C ASN A 56 18.38 -0.06 -36.88
N ASP A 57 17.80 1.10 -36.60
CA ASP A 57 17.81 2.25 -37.50
C ASP A 57 17.69 3.57 -36.72
N ASN A 58 18.76 4.36 -36.71
CA ASN A 58 18.82 5.64 -35.99
C ASN A 58 17.86 6.70 -36.56
N THR A 59 17.26 6.48 -37.74
CA THR A 59 16.23 7.35 -38.31
C THR A 59 14.83 7.04 -37.78
N VAL A 60 14.65 5.86 -37.19
CA VAL A 60 13.40 5.41 -36.58
C VAL A 60 13.43 5.72 -35.08
N GLN A 61 12.36 6.33 -34.58
CA GLN A 61 12.17 6.51 -33.14
C GLN A 61 11.17 5.50 -32.59
N GLU A 62 11.51 4.94 -31.46
CA GLU A 62 10.69 4.00 -30.70
C GLU A 62 10.25 4.61 -29.38
N VAL A 63 9.06 4.21 -28.92
CA VAL A 63 8.56 4.61 -27.61
C VAL A 63 9.08 3.64 -26.56
N ALA A 64 9.84 4.17 -25.62
CA ALA A 64 10.25 3.46 -24.42
C ALA A 64 9.40 3.92 -23.24
N TYR A 65 9.02 2.98 -22.37
CA TYR A 65 8.14 3.21 -21.22
C TYR A 65 8.89 2.97 -19.92
N GLY A 66 8.79 3.89 -18.97
CA GLY A 66 9.41 3.80 -17.65
C GLY A 66 8.38 3.94 -16.52
N LEU A 67 8.69 3.42 -15.35
CA LEU A 67 7.80 3.54 -14.19
C LEU A 67 7.78 4.96 -13.64
N THR A 68 6.58 5.49 -13.39
CA THR A 68 6.44 6.74 -12.64
C THR A 68 6.53 6.48 -11.13
N LYS A 69 6.70 7.56 -10.35
CA LYS A 69 6.63 7.48 -8.88
C LYS A 69 5.32 6.85 -8.37
N LYS A 70 4.20 7.02 -9.09
CA LYS A 70 2.90 6.43 -8.73
C LYS A 70 2.87 4.91 -8.90
N ALA A 71 3.63 4.38 -9.85
CA ALA A 71 3.71 2.95 -10.11
C ALA A 71 4.77 2.23 -9.27
N LEU A 72 5.50 2.94 -8.39
CA LEU A 72 6.49 2.29 -7.52
C LEU A 72 5.86 1.28 -6.54
N CYS A 73 4.60 1.45 -6.17
CA CYS A 73 3.85 0.46 -5.37
C CYS A 73 3.51 -0.83 -6.14
N LEU A 74 3.61 -0.80 -7.47
CA LEU A 74 3.37 -1.92 -8.36
C LEU A 74 4.64 -2.69 -8.73
N ILE A 75 5.81 -2.26 -8.25
CA ILE A 75 7.04 -3.01 -8.44
C ILE A 75 6.97 -4.26 -7.54
N PRO A 76 7.23 -5.46 -8.09
CA PRO A 76 7.50 -6.62 -7.26
C PRO A 76 8.76 -6.33 -6.43
N ASN A 77 8.59 -6.02 -5.15
CA ASN A 77 9.69 -5.99 -4.20
C ASN A 77 9.82 -7.38 -3.56
N GLU A 78 11.02 -7.68 -3.04
CA GLU A 78 11.24 -8.75 -2.06
C GLU A 78 10.20 -8.66 -0.90
N ASP A 79 9.75 -7.44 -0.57
CA ASP A 79 8.72 -7.15 0.46
C ASP A 79 7.25 -7.35 0.01
N GLY A 80 6.98 -7.95 -1.16
CA GLY A 80 5.64 -8.48 -1.48
C GLY A 80 4.51 -7.49 -1.80
N ARG A 81 4.73 -6.19 -2.00
CA ARG A 81 3.62 -5.22 -2.22
C ARG A 81 2.74 -5.49 -3.46
N LEU A 82 3.31 -5.96 -4.57
CA LEU A 82 2.52 -6.41 -5.73
C LEU A 82 1.95 -7.83 -5.53
N TYR A 83 2.63 -8.66 -4.73
CA TYR A 83 2.14 -9.99 -4.31
C TYR A 83 0.82 -9.84 -3.55
N VAL A 84 0.75 -8.88 -2.61
CA VAL A 84 -0.45 -8.50 -1.85
C VAL A 84 -1.63 -8.15 -2.77
N LEU A 85 -1.42 -7.32 -3.80
CA LEU A 85 -2.49 -6.95 -4.75
C LEU A 85 -2.93 -8.13 -5.64
N LYS A 86 -2.00 -8.99 -6.06
CA LYS A 86 -2.31 -10.20 -6.82
C LYS A 86 -3.14 -11.18 -6.00
N HIS A 87 -2.81 -11.37 -4.72
CA HIS A 87 -3.57 -12.25 -3.83
C HIS A 87 -4.91 -11.64 -3.39
N MET A 88 -5.00 -10.32 -3.15
CA MET A 88 -6.28 -9.62 -2.93
C MET A 88 -7.33 -9.94 -3.99
N MET A 89 -6.92 -10.09 -5.25
CA MET A 89 -7.83 -10.32 -6.37
C MET A 89 -8.13 -11.80 -6.63
N LEU A 90 -7.26 -12.72 -6.19
CA LEU A 90 -7.36 -14.15 -6.49
C LEU A 90 -7.83 -14.98 -5.28
N GLU A 91 -7.63 -14.47 -4.06
CA GLU A 91 -7.92 -15.13 -2.79
C GLU A 91 -8.68 -14.14 -1.89
N PRO A 92 -9.96 -13.85 -2.17
CA PRO A 92 -10.74 -12.84 -1.44
C PRO A 92 -10.92 -13.17 0.05
N GLU A 93 -10.71 -14.42 0.43
CA GLU A 93 -10.80 -14.91 1.81
C GLU A 93 -9.50 -14.69 2.61
N CYS A 94 -8.39 -14.30 1.95
CA CYS A 94 -7.11 -14.12 2.59
C CYS A 94 -6.80 -12.63 2.80
N SER A 95 -6.58 -12.24 4.07
CA SER A 95 -6.07 -10.92 4.40
C SER A 95 -4.69 -10.73 3.76
N PRO A 96 -4.51 -9.71 2.91
CA PRO A 96 -3.26 -9.46 2.22
C PRO A 96 -2.13 -9.07 3.18
N PHE A 97 -2.50 -8.46 4.31
CA PHE A 97 -1.57 -8.15 5.37
C PHE A 97 -1.04 -9.45 6.00
N ASP A 98 -1.94 -10.38 6.32
CA ASP A 98 -1.59 -11.65 6.95
C ASP A 98 -0.67 -12.47 6.04
N LYS A 99 -0.90 -12.44 4.74
CA LYS A 99 -0.05 -13.10 3.76
C LYS A 99 1.32 -12.44 3.59
N ALA A 100 1.39 -11.11 3.72
CA ALA A 100 2.66 -10.38 3.62
C ALA A 100 3.53 -10.52 4.86
N HIS A 101 2.91 -10.60 6.03
CA HIS A 101 3.60 -10.54 7.32
C HIS A 101 3.61 -11.89 8.06
N GLY A 102 2.87 -12.88 7.58
CA GLY A 102 2.76 -14.20 8.21
C GLY A 102 1.95 -14.22 9.51
N GLN A 103 1.40 -13.07 9.89
CA GLN A 103 0.63 -12.84 11.11
C GLN A 103 -0.44 -11.78 10.82
N SER A 104 -1.52 -11.79 11.60
CA SER A 104 -2.60 -10.83 11.43
C SER A 104 -2.11 -9.39 11.66
N LEU A 105 -2.82 -8.42 11.08
CA LEU A 105 -2.58 -7.00 11.38
C LEU A 105 -2.62 -6.72 12.88
N TYR A 106 -3.51 -7.41 13.60
CA TYR A 106 -3.65 -7.26 15.04
C TYR A 106 -2.38 -7.69 15.79
N GLU A 107 -1.88 -8.90 15.52
CA GLU A 107 -0.65 -9.43 16.13
C GLU A 107 0.56 -8.55 15.78
N TYR A 108 0.70 -8.18 14.51
CA TYR A 108 1.80 -7.33 14.05
C TYR A 108 1.82 -5.95 14.73
N MET A 109 0.65 -5.34 14.92
CA MET A 109 0.53 -4.04 15.59
C MET A 109 0.79 -4.17 17.10
N SER A 110 0.45 -5.30 17.72
CA SER A 110 0.73 -5.57 19.13
C SER A 110 2.24 -5.65 19.42
N GLU A 111 3.04 -6.11 18.46
CA GLU A 111 4.51 -6.14 18.55
C GLU A 111 5.16 -4.75 18.33
N LYS A 112 4.39 -3.76 17.85
CA LYS A 112 4.90 -2.44 17.40
C LYS A 112 4.11 -1.27 18.00
N PRO A 113 4.16 -1.10 19.34
CA PRO A 113 3.41 -0.07 20.04
C PRO A 113 3.73 1.36 19.57
N GLU A 114 4.91 1.61 18.99
CA GLU A 114 5.32 2.91 18.44
C GLU A 114 4.45 3.38 17.26
N MET A 115 3.87 2.47 16.48
CA MET A 115 2.99 2.85 15.36
C MET A 115 1.62 3.35 15.83
N ILE A 116 1.17 2.93 17.02
CA ILE A 116 -0.11 3.32 17.61
C ILE A 116 0.00 4.73 18.25
N GLN A 117 1.16 5.06 18.82
CA GLN A 117 1.36 6.31 19.58
C GLN A 117 1.29 7.61 18.76
N LEU A 118 1.39 7.54 17.42
CA LEU A 118 1.41 8.74 16.57
C LEU A 118 0.03 9.42 16.47
N PHE A 119 -1.06 8.66 16.68
CA PHE A 119 -2.43 9.16 16.50
C PHE A 119 -2.89 10.02 17.70
N ASP A 120 -2.46 9.67 18.92
CA ASP A 120 -3.07 10.19 20.15
C ASP A 120 -2.60 11.60 20.55
N LYS A 121 -1.40 12.02 20.16
CA LYS A 121 -0.82 13.28 20.67
C LYS A 121 -1.55 14.52 20.15
N ASN A 122 -1.86 14.57 18.86
CA ASN A 122 -2.38 15.79 18.22
C ASN A 122 -3.87 16.03 18.52
N VAL A 123 -4.66 14.96 18.70
CA VAL A 123 -6.11 15.07 18.93
C VAL A 123 -6.39 15.69 20.29
N LEU A 124 -5.67 15.25 21.32
CA LEU A 124 -5.90 15.67 22.71
C LEU A 124 -5.55 17.15 22.96
N GLU A 125 -4.68 17.75 22.14
CA GLU A 125 -4.33 19.17 22.27
C GLU A 125 -5.47 20.10 21.84
N VAL A 126 -6.25 19.71 20.83
CA VAL A 126 -7.28 20.58 20.20
C VAL A 126 -8.70 20.18 20.56
N TYR A 127 -8.95 18.90 20.84
CA TYR A 127 -10.28 18.41 21.15
C TYR A 127 -10.67 18.81 22.58
N ARG A 128 -11.90 19.33 22.74
CA ARG A 128 -12.45 19.77 24.03
C ARG A 128 -13.68 18.97 24.46
N GLY A 129 -14.10 17.99 23.67
CA GLY A 129 -15.31 17.21 23.94
C GLY A 129 -15.22 16.31 25.19
N PHE A 130 -14.04 16.17 25.80
CA PHE A 130 -13.86 15.44 27.05
C PHE A 130 -14.16 16.28 28.30
N ASN A 131 -14.23 17.61 28.19
CA ASN A 131 -14.26 18.51 29.36
C ASN A 131 -15.48 18.36 30.29
N GLU A 132 -16.60 17.86 29.79
CA GLU A 132 -17.85 17.72 30.55
C GLU A 132 -18.27 16.26 30.74
N LEU A 133 -17.46 15.31 30.27
CA LEU A 133 -17.76 13.89 30.41
C LEU A 133 -17.53 13.43 31.85
N LYS A 134 -18.40 12.55 32.33
CA LYS A 134 -18.20 11.89 33.63
C LYS A 134 -17.63 10.49 33.49
N GLU A 135 -17.92 9.84 32.36
CA GLU A 135 -17.51 8.48 32.07
C GLU A 135 -17.16 8.38 30.59
N LEU A 136 -16.11 7.63 30.27
CA LEU A 136 -15.64 7.41 28.92
C LEU A 136 -15.24 5.94 28.76
N MET A 137 -15.85 5.26 27.81
CA MET A 137 -15.49 3.90 27.43
C MET A 137 -14.68 3.92 26.12
N ASP A 138 -13.48 3.34 26.17
CA ASP A 138 -12.57 3.17 25.04
C ASP A 138 -12.74 1.75 24.47
N VAL A 139 -13.45 1.65 23.36
CA VAL A 139 -13.78 0.36 22.72
C VAL A 139 -12.68 -0.02 21.73
N GLY A 140 -12.04 -1.17 21.96
CA GLY A 140 -10.85 -1.58 21.23
C GLY A 140 -9.60 -0.81 21.67
N GLY A 141 -9.58 -0.22 22.87
CA GLY A 141 -8.54 0.65 23.40
C GLY A 141 -7.17 0.00 23.67
N GLY A 142 -6.92 -1.20 23.12
CA GLY A 142 -5.69 -1.96 23.29
C GLY A 142 -5.35 -2.19 24.76
N ASP A 143 -4.11 -1.86 25.12
CA ASP A 143 -3.56 -1.92 26.48
C ASP A 143 -4.10 -0.83 27.42
N GLY A 144 -4.96 0.06 26.93
CA GLY A 144 -5.57 1.14 27.70
C GLY A 144 -4.70 2.39 27.82
N SER A 145 -3.58 2.48 27.09
CA SER A 145 -2.69 3.65 27.12
C SER A 145 -3.41 4.96 26.75
N SER A 146 -4.31 4.90 25.76
CA SER A 146 -5.05 6.06 25.26
C SER A 146 -6.05 6.58 26.30
N ILE A 147 -6.89 5.71 26.87
CA ILE A 147 -7.83 6.10 27.95
C ILE A 147 -7.10 6.55 29.21
N ALA A 148 -5.99 5.91 29.59
CA ALA A 148 -5.17 6.33 30.73
C ALA A 148 -4.62 7.75 30.54
N ARG A 149 -4.19 8.09 29.32
CA ARG A 149 -3.76 9.44 28.97
C ARG A 149 -4.91 10.45 29.07
N ILE A 150 -6.08 10.13 28.52
CA ILE A 150 -7.26 11.03 28.61
C ILE A 150 -7.61 11.31 30.07
N VAL A 151 -7.74 10.27 30.91
CA VAL A 151 -8.08 10.41 32.33
C VAL A 151 -7.02 11.22 33.09
N SER A 152 -5.72 11.08 32.75
CA SER A 152 -4.67 11.89 33.38
C SER A 152 -4.77 13.40 33.12
N MET A 153 -5.38 13.80 32.00
CA MET A 153 -5.64 15.21 31.68
C MET A 153 -7.01 15.68 32.16
N HIS A 154 -7.96 14.76 32.33
CA HIS A 154 -9.34 15.01 32.73
C HIS A 154 -9.69 14.16 33.94
N LEU A 155 -9.14 14.52 35.11
CA LEU A 155 -9.24 13.74 36.36
C LEU A 155 -10.69 13.50 36.86
N HIS A 156 -11.67 14.19 36.31
CA HIS A 156 -13.09 14.04 36.64
C HIS A 156 -13.77 12.92 35.84
N ILE A 157 -13.10 12.34 34.84
CA ILE A 157 -13.63 11.25 34.00
C ILE A 157 -13.30 9.90 34.63
N HIS A 158 -14.32 9.04 34.76
CA HIS A 158 -14.15 7.62 34.96
C HIS A 158 -13.87 6.92 33.62
N GLY A 159 -12.64 6.43 33.42
CA GLY A 159 -12.25 5.74 32.18
C GLY A 159 -12.46 4.23 32.26
N ILE A 160 -13.03 3.64 31.20
CA ILE A 160 -13.25 2.21 31.05
C ILE A 160 -12.55 1.76 29.77
N ASN A 161 -11.51 0.93 29.87
CA ASN A 161 -10.93 0.26 28.70
C ASN A 161 -11.74 -1.00 28.39
N PHE A 162 -12.28 -1.11 27.18
CA PHE A 162 -13.09 -2.26 26.76
C PHE A 162 -12.49 -2.91 25.52
N ASN A 163 -12.10 -4.17 25.62
CA ASN A 163 -11.44 -4.92 24.57
C ASN A 163 -11.71 -6.41 24.76
N VAL A 164 -11.30 -7.23 23.80
CA VAL A 164 -11.45 -8.69 23.88
C VAL A 164 -10.59 -9.25 25.04
N PRO A 165 -11.00 -10.35 25.67
CA PRO A 165 -10.32 -10.88 26.87
C PRO A 165 -8.82 -11.16 26.67
N SER A 166 -8.41 -11.59 25.48
CA SER A 166 -7.01 -11.88 25.15
C SER A 166 -6.09 -10.65 25.17
N VAL A 167 -6.63 -9.45 25.33
CA VAL A 167 -5.91 -8.18 25.27
C VAL A 167 -5.82 -7.49 26.63
N ILE A 168 -6.79 -7.74 27.52
CA ILE A 168 -6.89 -7.12 28.86
C ILE A 168 -6.30 -8.02 29.96
N ALA A 169 -6.01 -9.30 29.65
CA ALA A 169 -5.55 -10.31 30.62
C ALA A 169 -4.23 -9.98 31.32
#